data_AF-E4PUN4-F1
#
_entry.id   AF-E4PUN4-F1
#
_cell.length_a   1.000
_cell.length_b   1.000
_cell.length_c   1.000
_cell.angle_alpha   90.00
_cell.angle_beta   90.00
_cell.angle_gamma   90.00
#
_symmetry.space_group_name_H-M   'P 1'
#
loop_
_entity.id
_entity.type
_entity.pdbx_description
1 polymer ?
#
loop_
_entity_poly.entity_id
_entity_poly.type
_entity_poly.pdbx_seq_one_letter_code
_entity_poly.pdbx_strand_id
1 'polypeptide(L)' 'MFAFKTSTLIKDNIVIKNEDDLKGTKGDFIFKVYAEKEKQNLLLSVMCETKSEQLNSHNKKKK' A
#
# COMPACT_ATOMS: atom_id res chain seq x y z
N MET A 1 -16.71 -5.36 -2.98
CA MET A 1 -16.55 -5.35 -4.45
C MET A 1 -15.46 -4.34 -4.78
N PHE A 2 -14.36 -4.74 -5.42
CA PHE A 2 -13.32 -3.79 -5.86
C PHE A 2 -13.81 -3.01 -7.08
N ALA A 3 -13.33 -1.78 -7.27
CA ALA A 3 -13.78 -0.88 -8.35
C ALA A 3 -13.60 -1.49 -9.77
N PHE A 4 -12.62 -2.39 -9.94
CA PHE A 4 -12.36 -3.09 -11.19
C PHE A 4 -12.39 -4.62 -10.97
N LYS A 5 -13.12 -5.36 -11.83
CA LYS A 5 -13.21 -6.84 -11.75
C LYS A 5 -11.87 -7.54 -11.99
N THR A 6 -10.97 -6.87 -12.70
CA THR A 6 -9.61 -7.32 -13.00
C THR A 6 -8.60 -6.76 -12.01
N SER A 7 -9.01 -6.18 -10.89
CA SER A 7 -8.08 -5.69 -9.86
C SER A 7 -7.80 -6.72 -8.77
N THR A 8 -6.64 -6.56 -8.13
CA THR A 8 -6.22 -7.33 -6.97
C THR A 8 -5.62 -6.41 -5.92
N LEU A 9 -5.99 -6.62 -4.66
CA LEU A 9 -5.34 -6.02 -3.50
C LEU A 9 -4.54 -7.11 -2.78
N ILE A 10 -3.24 -6.92 -2.64
CA ILE A 10 -2.34 -7.86 -1.96
C ILE A 10 -1.66 -7.16 -0.79
N LYS A 11 -1.42 -7.89 0.30
CA LYS A 11 -0.63 -7.36 1.43
C LYS A 11 0.82 -7.22 0.99
N ASP A 12 1.39 -6.05 1.21
CA ASP A 12 2.79 -5.82 0.90
C ASP A 12 3.68 -6.30 2.05
N ASN A 13 4.59 -7.21 1.73
CA ASN A 13 5.56 -7.76 2.66
C ASN A 13 6.99 -7.43 2.26
N ILE A 14 7.18 -6.76 1.13
CA ILE A 14 8.49 -6.49 0.56
C ILE A 14 8.86 -5.07 0.95
N VAL A 15 9.97 -4.94 1.68
CA VAL A 15 10.55 -3.64 1.99
C VAL A 15 11.41 -3.23 0.81
N ILE A 16 11.08 -2.13 0.15
CA ILE A 16 11.94 -1.56 -0.89
C ILE A 16 12.95 -0.64 -0.22
N LYS A 17 14.24 -0.93 -0.42
CA LYS A 17 15.37 -0.10 0.00
C LYS A 17 16.18 0.23 -1.24
N ASN A 18 16.44 1.51 -1.49
CA ASN A 18 17.52 1.88 -2.39
C ASN A 18 18.86 1.70 -1.64
N GLU A 19 19.95 1.46 -2.36
CA GLU A 19 21.26 1.16 -1.76
C GLU A 19 21.77 2.27 -0.82
N ASP A 20 21.32 3.51 -1.05
CA ASP A 20 21.66 4.67 -0.22
C ASP A 20 20.64 5.01 0.88
N ASP A 21 19.50 4.32 0.93
CA ASP A 21 18.44 4.59 1.90
C ASP A 21 18.67 3.83 3.23
N LEU A 22 18.94 4.59 4.30
CA LEU A 22 19.06 4.05 5.67
C LEU A 22 17.78 3.36 6.18
N LYS A 23 16.62 3.70 5.61
CA LYS A 23 15.31 3.13 5.97
C LYS A 23 14.55 2.76 4.71
N GLY A 24 14.08 1.52 4.65
CA GLY A 24 13.26 1.05 3.55
C GLY A 24 11.81 1.47 3.71
N THR A 25 11.18 1.78 2.59
CA THR A 25 9.77 2.10 2.54
C THR A 25 9.00 0.80 2.31
N LYS A 26 7.96 0.58 3.12
CA LYS A 26 7.10 -0.59 3.04
C LYS A 26 5.64 -0.12 3.04
N GLY A 27 4.87 -0.55 2.05
CA GLY A 27 3.43 -0.32 2.05
C GLY A 27 2.71 -1.35 2.91
N ASP A 28 1.45 -1.09 3.23
CA ASP A 28 0.60 -2.11 3.85
C ASP A 28 0.01 -3.03 2.79
N PHE A 29 -0.36 -2.45 1.64
CA PHE A 29 -0.96 -3.16 0.52
C PHE A 29 -0.46 -2.63 -0.82
N ILE A 30 -0.49 -3.49 -1.83
CA ILE A 30 -0.33 -3.12 -3.23
C ILE A 30 -1.65 -3.39 -3.95
N PHE A 31 -2.18 -2.37 -4.60
CA PHE A 31 -3.35 -2.48 -5.46
C PHE A 31 -2.90 -2.54 -6.92
N LYS A 32 -3.25 -3.61 -7.62
CA LYS A 32 -2.93 -3.83 -9.03
C LYS A 32 -4.20 -3.89 -9.86
N VAL A 33 -4.17 -3.28 -11.04
CA VAL A 33 -5.24 -3.34 -12.04
C VAL A 33 -4.68 -3.92 -13.33
N TYR A 34 -5.39 -4.89 -13.88
CA TYR A 34 -5.01 -5.58 -15.11
C TYR A 34 -6.03 -5.28 -16.22
N ALA A 35 -5.58 -5.35 -17.48
CA ALA A 35 -6.46 -5.18 -18.63
C ALA A 35 -7.45 -6.36 -18.76
N GLU A 36 -6.94 -7.59 -18.63
CA GLU A 36 -7.74 -8.81 -18.72
C GLU A 36 -7.80 -9.60 -17.42
N LYS A 37 -8.65 -10.63 -17.39
CA LYS A 37 -8.80 -11.54 -16.24
C LYS A 37 -7.60 -12.47 -16.07
N GLU A 38 -6.88 -12.77 -17.15
CA GLU A 38 -5.64 -13.57 -17.09
C GLU A 38 -4.48 -12.82 -16.40
N LYS A 39 -4.63 -11.52 -16.12
CA LYS A 39 -3.67 -10.69 -15.39
C LYS A 39 -2.27 -10.63 -16.04
N GLN A 40 -2.21 -10.76 -17.36
CA GLN A 40 -0.95 -10.68 -18.12
C GLN A 40 -0.52 -9.22 -18.30
N ASN A 41 -1.46 -8.34 -18.65
CA ASN A 41 -1.20 -6.93 -18.89
C ASN A 41 -1.52 -6.09 -17.64
N LEU A 42 -0.49 -5.68 -16.91
CA LEU A 42 -0.61 -4.78 -15.76
C LEU A 42 -0.77 -3.33 -16.24
N LEU A 43 -1.90 -2.71 -15.90
CA LEU A 43 -2.20 -1.32 -16.26
C LEU A 43 -1.75 -0.33 -15.18
N LEU A 44 -1.91 -0.72 -13.91
CA LEU A 44 -1.60 0.14 -12.77
C LEU A 44 -1.17 -0.71 -11.58
N SER A 45 -0.15 -0.26 -10.86
CA SER A 45 0.23 -0.79 -9.55
C SER A 45 0.52 0.38 -8.62
N VAL A 46 -0.23 0.47 -7.53
CA VAL A 46 -0.07 1.52 -6.53
C VAL A 46 0.18 0.91 -5.17
N MET A 47 1.10 1.51 -4.43
CA MET A 47 1.33 1.24 -3.02
C MET A 47 0.26 1.99 -2.21
N CYS A 48 -0.37 1.29 -1.27
CA CYS A 48 -1.35 1.83 -0.36
C CYS A 48 -0.80 1.74 1.07
N GLU A 49 -0.60 2.90 1.69
CA GLU A 49 -0.32 3.02 3.11
C GLU A 49 -1.64 3.21 3.85
N THR A 50 -1.96 2.28 4.74
CA THR A 50 -3.06 2.47 5.68
C THR A 50 -2.44 3.16 6.87
N LYS A 51 -2.51 4.49 6.92
CA LYS A 51 -2.30 5.17 8.20
C LYS A 51 -3.35 4.61 9.14
N SER A 52 -2.91 3.79 10.09
CA SER A 52 -3.74 3.47 11.25
C SER A 52 -4.02 4.82 11.90
N GLU A 53 -5.21 5.37 11.68
CA GLU A 53 -5.73 6.40 12.56
C GLU A 53 -5.83 5.76 13.93
N GLN A 54 -4.73 5.77 14.68
CA GLN A 54 -4.89 5.94 16.10
C GLN A 54 -5.62 7.28 16.25
N LEU A 55 -6.95 7.22 16.33
CA LEU A 55 -7.82 8.24 16.90
C LEU A 55 -7.52 8.46 18.40
N ASN A 56 -6.29 8.18 18.84
CA ASN A 56 -5.76 8.66 20.09
C ASN A 56 -4.89 9.86 19.75
N SER A 57 -5.56 10.97 19.44
CA SER A 57 -5.04 12.28 19.82
C SER A 57 -4.82 12.27 21.33
N HIS A 58 -3.68 11.73 21.76
CA HIS A 58 -3.16 11.98 23.08
C HIS A 58 -2.57 13.39 23.06
N ASN A 59 -3.47 14.37 23.02
CA ASN A 59 -3.26 15.67 23.65
C ASN A 59 -3.03 15.41 25.14
N LYS A 60 -1.85 14.93 25.53
CA LYS A 60 -1.41 15.02 26.92
C LYS A 60 -0.93 16.45 27.12
N LYS A 61 -1.78 17.17 27.84
CA LYS A 61 -1.64 18.55 28.31
C LYS A 61 -0.23 18.84 28.85
N LYS A 62 0.22 20.07 28.59
CA LYS A 62 1.26 20.79 29.35
C LYS A 62 1.16 20.49 30.85
N LYS A 63 2.29 20.11 31.45
CA LYS A 63 2.73 20.67 32.73
C LYS A 63 4.24 20.60 32.85
#